data_AF-A0A4P7SQK8-F1
#
_entry.id   AF-A0A4P7SQK8-F1
#
_cell.length_a   1.000
_cell.length_b   1.000
_cell.length_c   1.000
_cell.angle_alpha   90.00
_cell.angle_beta   90.00
_cell.angle_gamma   90.00
#
_symmetry.space_group_name_H-M   'P 1'
#
loop_
_entity.id
_entity.type
_entity.pdbx_description
1 polymer ?
#
loop_
_entity_poly.entity_id
_entity_poly.type
_entity_poly.pdbx_seq_one_letter_code
_entity_poly.pdbx_strand_id
1 'polypeptide(L)'
;MGCDLHLVPVSFEAGRRVAGAPATVAYPPILRLGYQIGVKKSLLGKTSGLTVSVHAIDSTPSMPPFVLVYNRERLPLTVLDGVALSMVSDGDEATPPARRFVPDTNPGPDGSRTWKTEPEAWSREVSPTEGYVRLFADLPVDVLRMVALLDPPLRSLRLAGPVNPFKGMFDGR
;
A
#
# COMPACT_ATOMS: atom_id res chain seq x y z
N MET A 1 -0.71 -20.72 0.07
CA MET A 1 -0.88 -21.95 -0.74
C MET A 1 -1.82 -21.64 -1.89
N GLY A 2 -1.56 -22.19 -3.07
CA GLY A 2 -2.52 -22.19 -4.19
C GLY A 2 -3.51 -23.34 -4.05
N CYS A 3 -4.53 -23.39 -4.90
CA CYS A 3 -5.48 -24.50 -4.97
C CYS A 3 -6.02 -24.68 -6.39
N ASP A 4 -6.66 -25.81 -6.61
CA ASP A 4 -7.45 -26.03 -7.83
C ASP A 4 -8.93 -25.78 -7.51
N LEU A 5 -9.56 -24.95 -8.32
CA LEU A 5 -10.99 -24.71 -8.27
C LEU A 5 -11.68 -25.64 -9.26
N HIS A 6 -12.46 -26.59 -8.75
CA HIS A 6 -13.30 -27.46 -9.59
C HIS A 6 -14.71 -26.89 -9.68
N LEU A 7 -15.08 -26.40 -10.86
CA LEU A 7 -16.38 -25.86 -11.17
C LEU A 7 -17.22 -26.92 -11.86
N VAL A 8 -18.32 -27.34 -11.23
CA VAL A 8 -19.24 -28.33 -11.80
C VAL A 8 -20.53 -27.62 -12.23
N PRO A 9 -20.80 -27.46 -13.53
CA PRO A 9 -22.05 -26.85 -13.97
C PRO A 9 -23.22 -27.78 -13.66
N VAL A 10 -24.33 -27.18 -13.23
CA VAL A 10 -25.56 -27.90 -12.89
C VAL A 10 -26.71 -27.28 -13.66
N SER A 11 -27.44 -28.10 -14.41
CA SER A 11 -28.73 -27.73 -15.00
C SER A 11 -29.84 -28.61 -14.44
N PHE A 12 -31.09 -28.22 -14.68
CA PHE A 12 -32.27 -29.01 -14.32
C PHE A 12 -33.12 -29.27 -15.57
N GLU A 13 -33.42 -30.53 -15.83
CA GLU A 13 -34.26 -30.98 -16.94
C GLU A 13 -35.34 -31.91 -16.39
N ALA A 14 -36.61 -31.60 -16.67
CA ALA A 14 -37.78 -32.34 -16.18
C ALA A 14 -37.75 -32.64 -14.65
N GLY A 15 -37.29 -31.69 -13.84
CA GLY A 15 -37.19 -31.83 -12.38
C GLY A 15 -35.99 -32.66 -11.89
N ARG A 16 -35.12 -33.12 -12.80
CA ARG A 16 -33.89 -33.86 -12.46
C ARG A 16 -32.67 -32.95 -12.59
N ARG A 17 -31.76 -33.05 -11.63
CA ARG A 17 -30.46 -32.39 -11.66
C ARG A 17 -29.54 -33.11 -12.66
N VAL A 18 -28.99 -32.39 -13.62
CA VAL A 18 -27.99 -32.88 -14.57
C VAL A 18 -26.69 -32.11 -14.32
N ALA A 19 -25.63 -32.82 -13.93
CA ALA A 19 -24.30 -32.24 -13.79
C ALA A 19 -23.56 -32.33 -15.12
N GLY A 20 -22.95 -31.24 -15.56
CA GLY A 20 -22.06 -31.25 -16.73
C GLY A 20 -20.62 -31.59 -16.35
N ALA A 21 -19.73 -31.59 -17.35
CA ALA A 21 -18.32 -31.87 -17.16
C ALA A 21 -17.67 -30.81 -16.23
N PRO A 22 -16.90 -31.22 -15.21
CA PRO A 22 -16.15 -30.28 -14.37
C PRO A 22 -15.12 -29.50 -15.18
N ALA A 23 -15.02 -28.20 -14.92
CA ALA A 23 -13.90 -27.37 -15.36
C ALA A 23 -12.97 -27.11 -14.18
N THR A 24 -11.66 -27.34 -14.36
CA THR A 24 -10.66 -27.06 -13.32
C THR A 24 -9.93 -25.77 -13.67
N VAL A 25 -9.88 -24.84 -12.71
CA VAL A 25 -9.09 -23.62 -12.80
C VAL A 25 -7.98 -23.69 -11.77
N ALA A 26 -6.73 -23.72 -12.23
CA ALA A 26 -5.57 -23.65 -11.35
C ALA A 26 -5.47 -22.24 -10.77
N TYR A 27 -5.47 -22.13 -9.44
CA TYR A 27 -5.32 -20.89 -8.71
C TYR A 27 -3.94 -20.88 -8.01
N PRO A 28 -2.90 -20.29 -8.64
CA PRO A 28 -1.55 -20.31 -8.09
C PRO A 28 -1.49 -19.56 -6.74
N PRO A 29 -0.51 -19.88 -5.88
CA PRO A 29 -0.30 -19.12 -4.65
C PRO A 29 -0.06 -17.64 -4.97
N ILE A 30 -0.67 -16.77 -4.18
CA ILE A 30 -0.52 -15.32 -4.29
C ILE A 30 0.36 -14.85 -3.14
N LEU A 31 1.34 -13.99 -3.43
CA LEU A 31 2.12 -13.31 -2.41
C LEU A 31 1.23 -12.25 -1.75
N ARG A 32 1.00 -12.39 -0.44
CA ARG A 32 0.16 -11.47 0.33
C ARG A 32 1.03 -10.56 1.18
N LEU A 33 0.89 -9.27 0.98
CA LEU A 33 1.67 -8.23 1.62
C LEU A 33 0.72 -7.26 2.33
N GLY A 34 1.13 -6.80 3.50
CA GLY A 34 0.50 -5.69 4.20
C GLY A 34 1.50 -4.55 4.37
N TYR A 35 0.99 -3.35 4.57
CA TYR A 35 1.84 -2.20 4.87
C TYR A 35 1.18 -1.27 5.87
N GLN A 36 1.99 -0.45 6.53
CA GLN A 36 1.55 0.59 7.44
C GLN A 36 2.17 1.93 7.02
N ILE A 37 1.42 3.01 7.22
CA ILE A 37 1.91 4.37 7.02
C ILE A 37 1.96 5.06 8.39
N GLY A 38 3.14 5.55 8.76
CA GLY A 38 3.33 6.44 9.90
C GLY A 38 3.44 7.90 9.44
N VAL A 39 2.90 8.83 10.21
CA VAL A 39 2.99 10.27 9.93
C VAL A 39 4.07 10.89 10.81
N LYS A 40 5.08 11.52 10.19
CA LYS A 40 6.06 12.33 10.91
C LYS A 40 5.53 13.74 11.11
N LYS A 41 5.71 14.27 12.32
CA LYS A 41 5.33 15.63 12.69
C LYS A 41 6.57 16.45 12.99
N SER A 42 6.58 17.71 12.56
CA SER A 42 7.57 18.69 13.00
C SER A 42 7.27 19.15 14.43
N LEU A 43 8.21 19.90 15.04
CA LEU A 43 8.03 20.52 16.35
C LEU A 43 6.78 21.41 16.44
N LEU A 44 6.34 21.97 15.31
CA LEU A 44 5.13 22.80 15.19
C LEU A 44 3.85 21.98 14.98
N GLY A 45 3.91 20.65 15.09
CA GLY A 45 2.76 19.75 14.92
C GLY A 45 2.29 19.56 13.47
N LYS A 46 3.00 20.13 12.48
CA LYS A 46 2.68 19.97 11.06
C LYS A 46 3.22 18.65 10.53
N THR A 47 2.53 18.03 9.58
CA THR A 47 3.06 16.85 8.89
C THR A 47 4.33 17.21 8.13
N SER A 48 5.45 16.57 8.47
CA SER A 48 6.79 16.82 7.93
C SER A 48 7.33 15.65 7.10
N GLY A 49 6.59 14.55 7.00
CA GLY A 49 6.99 13.38 6.26
C GLY A 49 6.15 12.16 6.61
N LEU A 50 6.51 11.03 6.03
CA LEU A 50 5.90 9.73 6.28
C LEU A 50 6.96 8.65 6.54
N THR A 51 6.54 7.60 7.22
CA THR A 51 7.19 6.29 7.19
C THR A 51 6.27 5.28 6.53
N VAL A 52 6.88 4.28 5.88
CA VAL A 52 6.19 3.12 5.33
C VAL A 52 6.91 1.88 5.81
N SER A 53 6.20 0.97 6.45
CA SER A 53 6.69 -0.36 6.76
C SER A 53 5.90 -1.40 5.95
N VAL A 54 6.60 -2.34 5.33
CA VAL A 54 5.97 -3.42 4.55
C VAL A 54 6.31 -4.76 5.18
N HIS A 55 5.32 -5.63 5.27
CA HIS A 55 5.47 -6.99 5.78
C HIS A 55 4.78 -7.99 4.86
N ALA A 56 5.34 -9.19 4.77
CA ALA A 56 4.70 -10.31 4.13
C ALA A 56 3.86 -11.07 5.17
N ILE A 57 2.66 -11.51 4.78
CA ILE A 57 1.78 -12.33 5.63
C ILE A 57 2.33 -13.75 5.74
N ASP A 58 2.92 -14.24 4.65
CA ASP A 58 3.62 -15.52 4.56
C ASP A 58 5.12 -15.27 4.36
N SER A 59 5.97 -16.23 4.74
CA SER A 59 7.43 -16.12 4.48
C SER A 59 7.69 -16.01 2.97
N THR A 60 8.53 -15.05 2.57
CA THR A 60 8.88 -14.79 1.17
C THR A 60 10.40 -14.63 1.03
N PRO A 61 11.02 -15.20 -0.02
CA PRO A 61 12.45 -15.05 -0.26
C PRO A 61 12.83 -13.64 -0.74
N SER A 62 11.88 -12.90 -1.32
CA SER A 62 12.10 -11.55 -1.83
C SER A 62 10.86 -10.66 -1.72
N MET A 63 11.09 -9.35 -1.66
CA MET A 63 10.05 -8.33 -1.73
C MET A 63 10.04 -7.69 -3.12
N PRO A 64 8.86 -7.33 -3.65
CA PRO A 64 8.79 -6.59 -4.91
C PRO A 64 9.22 -5.13 -4.70
N PRO A 65 9.53 -4.40 -5.78
CA PRO A 65 9.67 -2.96 -5.74
C PRO A 65 8.33 -2.28 -5.47
N PHE A 66 8.36 -1.17 -4.72
CA PHE A 66 7.21 -0.37 -4.38
C PHE A 66 7.40 1.10 -4.76
N VAL A 67 6.26 1.78 -4.94
CA VAL A 67 6.16 3.22 -5.14
C VAL A 67 5.10 3.75 -4.19
N LEU A 68 5.43 4.77 -3.40
CA LEU A 68 4.46 5.51 -2.59
C LEU A 68 3.98 6.71 -3.40
N VAL A 69 2.68 6.77 -3.70
CA VAL A 69 2.11 7.85 -4.50
C VAL A 69 1.30 8.77 -3.62
N TYR A 70 1.51 10.08 -3.78
CA TYR A 70 0.70 11.14 -3.22
C TYR A 70 -0.25 11.72 -4.27
N ASN A 71 -1.51 11.93 -3.89
CA ASN A 71 -2.47 12.70 -4.67
C ASN A 71 -3.26 13.60 -3.73
N ARG A 72 -3.32 14.89 -4.06
CA ARG A 72 -3.97 15.91 -3.22
C ARG A 72 -5.49 15.75 -3.16
N GLU A 73 -6.12 15.37 -4.26
CA GLU A 73 -7.57 15.51 -4.43
C GLU A 73 -8.33 14.23 -4.08
N ARG A 74 -7.75 13.06 -4.35
CA ARG A 74 -8.40 11.75 -4.21
C ARG A 74 -7.40 10.67 -3.82
N LEU A 75 -7.90 9.52 -3.40
CA LEU A 75 -7.07 8.33 -3.18
C LEU A 75 -6.43 7.89 -4.52
N PRO A 76 -5.09 7.74 -4.60
CA PRO A 76 -4.43 7.24 -5.80
C PRO A 76 -4.96 5.85 -6.20
N LEU A 77 -5.29 5.68 -7.48
CA LEU A 77 -5.75 4.41 -8.04
C LEU A 77 -4.65 3.62 -8.74
N THR A 78 -3.59 4.29 -9.20
CA THR A 78 -2.45 3.67 -9.90
C THR A 78 -1.14 4.39 -9.56
N VAL A 79 -0.01 3.81 -9.97
CA VAL A 79 1.33 4.44 -9.84
C VAL A 79 1.46 5.78 -10.57
N LEU A 80 0.60 6.03 -11.58
CA LEU A 80 0.59 7.25 -12.39
C LEU A 80 -0.43 8.29 -11.89
N ASP A 81 -1.23 7.94 -10.88
CA ASP A 81 -2.33 8.77 -10.38
C ASP A 81 -1.88 9.76 -9.30
N GLY A 82 -0.77 10.46 -9.53
CA GLY A 82 -0.21 11.43 -8.59
C GLY A 82 1.30 11.58 -8.70
N VAL A 83 1.90 12.02 -7.59
CA VAL A 83 3.34 12.20 -7.45
C VAL A 83 3.92 11.02 -6.68
N ALA A 84 4.78 10.23 -7.32
CA ALA A 84 5.58 9.22 -6.62
C ALA A 84 6.55 9.92 -5.67
N LEU A 85 6.48 9.67 -4.37
CA LEU A 85 7.30 10.35 -3.36
C LEU A 85 8.73 9.81 -3.32
N SER A 86 9.68 10.71 -3.02
CA SER A 86 11.07 10.33 -2.76
C SER A 86 11.22 9.68 -1.38
N MET A 87 11.73 8.46 -1.35
CA MET A 87 11.87 7.65 -0.14
C MET A 87 13.34 7.28 0.08
N VAL A 88 13.75 7.17 1.34
CA VAL A 88 15.05 6.65 1.79
C VAL A 88 14.85 5.52 2.79
N SER A 89 15.84 4.63 2.90
CA SER A 89 15.83 3.58 3.92
C SER A 89 15.85 4.18 5.32
N ASP A 90 15.02 3.66 6.24
CA ASP A 90 15.04 4.06 7.65
C ASP A 90 15.96 3.13 8.44
N GLY A 91 17.27 3.39 8.37
CA GLY A 91 18.30 2.59 9.06
C GLY A 91 19.60 2.42 8.26
N ASP A 92 19.57 2.72 6.96
CA ASP A 92 20.77 2.76 6.11
C ASP A 92 20.89 4.12 5.41
N GLU A 93 21.74 4.98 5.97
CA GLU A 93 22.00 6.32 5.44
C GLU A 93 22.79 6.30 4.11
N ALA A 94 23.41 5.17 3.74
CA ALA A 94 24.12 5.04 2.48
C ALA A 94 23.18 4.79 1.29
N THR A 95 21.96 4.32 1.54
CA THR A 95 20.96 4.09 0.49
C THR A 95 20.48 5.44 -0.07
N PRO A 96 20.70 5.71 -1.37
CA PRO A 96 20.28 6.98 -1.98
C PRO A 96 18.75 7.09 -2.05
N PRO A 97 18.19 8.31 -2.04
CA PRO A 97 16.76 8.52 -2.23
C PRO A 97 16.25 7.92 -3.55
N ALA A 98 15.11 7.24 -3.49
CA ALA A 98 14.49 6.60 -4.64
C ALA A 98 12.96 6.77 -4.61
N ARG A 99 12.35 6.94 -5.79
CA ARG A 99 10.88 6.93 -5.95
C ARG A 99 10.32 5.52 -6.08
N ARG A 100 11.18 4.57 -6.46
CA ARG A 100 10.91 3.14 -6.56
C ARG A 100 11.94 2.42 -5.70
N PHE A 101 11.48 1.69 -4.69
CA PHE A 101 12.35 1.10 -3.68
C PHE A 101 12.01 -0.36 -3.40
N VAL A 102 13.00 -1.15 -3.00
CA VAL A 102 12.82 -2.57 -2.65
C VAL A 102 13.14 -2.71 -1.16
N PRO A 103 12.17 -3.06 -0.30
CA PRO A 103 12.43 -3.36 1.10
C PRO A 103 13.35 -4.58 1.23
N ASP A 104 14.36 -4.50 2.09
CA ASP A 104 15.29 -5.59 2.32
C ASP A 104 14.60 -6.85 2.82
N THR A 105 15.12 -8.01 2.45
CA THR A 105 14.51 -9.30 2.79
C THR A 105 14.75 -9.72 4.23
N ASN A 106 15.77 -9.16 4.88
CA ASN A 106 16.15 -9.43 6.26
C ASN A 106 15.65 -8.29 7.18
N PRO A 107 14.47 -8.43 7.80
CA PRO A 107 13.91 -7.35 8.60
C PRO A 107 14.69 -7.19 9.92
N GLY A 108 14.63 -5.99 10.49
CA GLY A 108 15.11 -5.75 11.85
C GLY A 108 14.36 -6.58 12.91
N PRO A 109 14.76 -6.49 14.19
CA PRO A 109 14.19 -7.32 15.26
C PRO A 109 12.67 -7.17 15.49
N ASP A 110 12.03 -6.14 14.93
CA ASP A 110 10.58 -5.91 14.95
C ASP A 110 9.84 -6.50 13.73
N GLY A 111 10.56 -7.11 12.77
CA GLY A 111 10.00 -7.62 11.53
C GLY A 111 9.65 -6.54 10.49
N SER A 112 9.84 -5.26 10.81
CA SER A 112 9.44 -4.14 9.96
C SER A 112 10.58 -3.72 9.04
N ARG A 113 10.22 -3.42 7.78
CA ARG A 113 11.15 -2.96 6.74
C ARG A 113 10.76 -1.54 6.38
N THR A 114 11.36 -0.58 7.07
CA THR A 114 10.86 0.79 7.12
C THR A 114 11.60 1.71 6.15
N TRP A 115 10.83 2.45 5.38
CA TRP A 115 11.29 3.53 4.50
C TRP A 115 10.66 4.84 4.96
N LYS A 116 11.32 5.96 4.71
CA LYS A 116 10.84 7.30 5.11
C LYS A 116 11.00 8.32 4.00
N THR A 117 10.19 9.37 4.04
CA THR A 117 10.45 10.58 3.25
C THR A 117 11.44 11.48 3.99
N GLU A 118 12.31 12.16 3.26
CA GLU A 118 13.15 13.22 3.83
C GLU A 118 12.38 14.55 3.93
N PRO A 119 12.53 15.36 4.99
CA PRO A 119 11.73 16.57 5.21
C PRO A 119 11.83 17.61 4.07
N GLU A 120 13.02 17.80 3.50
CA GLU A 120 13.20 18.73 2.38
C GLU A 120 12.50 18.25 1.12
N ALA A 121 12.66 16.98 0.75
CA ALA A 121 12.00 16.39 -0.41
C ALA A 121 10.46 16.42 -0.23
N TRP A 122 9.99 16.03 0.96
CA TRP A 122 8.58 16.10 1.34
C TRP A 122 7.98 17.49 1.10
N SER A 123 8.66 18.54 1.57
CA SER A 123 8.15 19.92 1.45
C SER A 123 8.00 20.41 0.01
N ARG A 124 8.76 19.83 -0.94
CA ARG A 124 8.70 20.15 -2.36
C ARG A 124 7.63 19.34 -3.10
N GLU A 125 7.39 18.10 -2.66
CA GLU A 125 6.52 17.14 -3.33
C GLU A 125 5.08 17.17 -2.81
N VAL A 126 4.88 17.59 -1.56
CA VAL A 126 3.57 17.58 -0.90
C VAL A 126 3.20 19.00 -0.47
N SER A 127 2.22 19.59 -1.18
CA SER A 127 1.71 20.93 -0.91
C SER A 127 0.24 21.07 -1.33
N PRO A 128 -0.71 21.43 -0.43
CA PRO A 128 -0.62 21.57 1.04
C PRO A 128 -0.57 20.20 1.75
N THR A 129 -0.33 20.16 3.08
CA THR A 129 -0.13 18.93 3.91
C THR A 129 -1.37 18.04 4.09
N GLU A 130 -2.30 18.10 3.16
CA GLU A 130 -3.50 17.30 3.08
C GLU A 130 -3.53 16.52 1.76
N GLY A 131 -4.38 15.51 1.71
CA GLY A 131 -4.56 14.66 0.54
C GLY A 131 -4.49 13.20 0.91
N TYR A 132 -4.06 12.38 -0.04
CA TYR A 132 -4.05 10.94 0.09
C TYR A 132 -2.72 10.37 -0.36
N VAL A 133 -2.33 9.28 0.28
CA VAL A 133 -1.16 8.50 -0.07
C VAL A 133 -1.53 7.03 -0.18
N ARG A 134 -0.93 6.33 -1.12
CA ARG A 134 -1.13 4.89 -1.28
C ARG A 134 0.13 4.23 -1.82
N LEU A 135 0.43 3.04 -1.31
CA LEU A 135 1.58 2.25 -1.74
C LEU A 135 1.14 1.30 -2.87
N PHE A 136 1.98 1.14 -3.87
CA PHE A 136 1.77 0.21 -4.98
C PHE A 136 2.98 -0.70 -5.14
N ALA A 137 2.74 -1.97 -5.46
CA ALA A 137 3.79 -2.84 -5.99
C ALA A 137 4.01 -2.49 -7.48
N ASP A 138 5.22 -2.13 -7.84
CA ASP A 138 5.57 -1.64 -9.19
C ASP A 138 6.18 -2.75 -10.04
N LEU A 139 5.30 -3.65 -10.47
CA LEU A 139 5.60 -4.86 -11.22
C LEU A 139 4.91 -4.87 -12.59
N PRO A 140 5.46 -5.58 -13.58
CA PRO A 140 4.72 -5.90 -14.81
C PRO A 140 3.40 -6.61 -14.49
N VAL A 141 2.35 -6.34 -15.28
CA VAL A 141 0.97 -6.86 -15.07
C VAL A 141 0.93 -8.39 -14.88
N ASP A 142 1.70 -9.13 -15.67
CA ASP A 142 1.73 -10.60 -15.61
C ASP A 142 2.27 -11.16 -14.29
N VAL A 143 3.07 -10.36 -13.57
CA VAL A 143 3.59 -10.68 -12.25
C VAL A 143 2.71 -10.09 -11.17
N LEU A 144 2.19 -8.87 -11.38
CA LEU A 144 1.33 -8.16 -10.43
C LEU A 144 0.07 -8.95 -10.07
N ARG A 145 -0.50 -9.73 -11.00
CA ARG A 145 -1.63 -10.63 -10.73
C ARG A 145 -1.37 -11.71 -9.66
N MET A 146 -0.11 -11.97 -9.33
CA MET A 146 0.30 -12.92 -8.30
C MET A 146 0.60 -12.25 -6.95
N VAL A 147 0.39 -10.93 -6.83
CA VAL A 147 0.66 -10.16 -5.61
C VAL A 147 -0.61 -9.46 -5.14
N ALA A 148 -1.00 -9.68 -3.89
CA ALA A 148 -1.98 -8.85 -3.20
C ALA A 148 -1.28 -7.96 -2.18
N LEU A 149 -1.36 -6.65 -2.39
CA LEU A 149 -0.99 -5.64 -1.42
C LEU A 149 -2.27 -5.16 -0.72
N LEU A 150 -2.38 -5.44 0.58
CA LEU A 150 -3.54 -5.07 1.38
C LEU A 150 -3.38 -3.65 1.88
N ASP A 151 -4.33 -2.78 1.50
CA ASP A 151 -4.40 -1.42 2.02
C ASP A 151 -4.71 -1.43 3.53
N PRO A 152 -4.06 -0.58 4.34
CA PRO A 152 -4.45 -0.33 5.72
C PRO A 152 -5.81 0.42 5.76
N PRO A 153 -6.40 0.64 6.95
CA PRO A 153 -7.65 1.38 7.06
C PRO A 153 -7.58 2.73 6.35
N LEU A 154 -8.61 3.08 5.57
CA LEU A 154 -8.61 4.29 4.71
C LEU A 154 -8.17 5.58 5.43
N ARG A 155 -8.47 5.72 6.73
CA ARG A 155 -8.04 6.85 7.55
C ARG A 155 -6.53 7.05 7.61
N SER A 156 -5.72 5.98 7.55
CA SER A 156 -4.25 6.08 7.56
C SER A 156 -3.67 6.42 6.19
N LEU A 157 -4.48 6.32 5.13
CA LEU A 157 -4.12 6.74 3.78
C LEU A 157 -4.42 8.23 3.54
N ARG A 158 -5.16 8.88 4.45
CA ARG A 158 -5.48 10.31 4.35
C ARG A 158 -4.49 11.13 5.18
N LEU A 159 -3.85 12.09 4.54
CA LEU A 159 -3.10 13.13 5.22
C LEU A 159 -4.10 14.14 5.79
N ALA A 160 -4.18 14.21 7.12
CA ALA A 160 -4.92 15.27 7.77
C ALA A 160 -4.08 16.56 7.72
N GLY A 161 -4.67 17.63 7.18
CA GLY A 161 -4.14 18.98 7.29
C GLY A 161 -3.96 19.42 8.75
N PRO A 162 -3.36 20.60 9.00
CA PRO A 162 -3.22 21.11 10.35
C PRO A 162 -4.57 21.11 11.07
N VAL A 163 -4.62 20.54 12.27
CA VAL A 163 -5.79 20.67 13.15
C VAL A 163 -5.95 22.15 13.43
N ASN A 164 -7.06 22.77 12.99
CA ASN A 164 -7.36 24.15 13.35
C ASN A 164 -7.96 24.14 14.77
N PRO A 165 -7.23 24.60 15.80
CA PRO A 165 -7.67 24.48 17.19
C PRO A 165 -8.95 25.27 17.49
N PHE A 166 -9.36 26.19 16.61
CA PHE A 166 -10.56 27.02 16.78
C PHE A 166 -11.83 26.45 16.15
N LYS A 167 -11.75 25.35 15.37
CA LYS A 167 -12.92 24.80 14.66
C LYS A 167 -13.97 24.18 15.60
N GLY A 168 -13.59 23.78 16.82
CA GLY A 168 -14.52 23.26 17.84
C GLY A 168 -15.18 24.32 18.74
N MET A 169 -14.79 25.60 18.62
CA MET A 169 -15.23 26.66 19.56
C MET A 169 -16.47 27.42 19.05
N PHE A 170 -16.89 27.23 17.80
CA PHE A 170 -18.02 27.96 17.19
C PHE A 170 -19.18 27.08 16.71
N ASP A 171 -19.11 25.76 16.84
CA ASP A 171 -20.17 24.82 16.41
C ASP A 171 -21.22 24.53 17.52
N GLY A 172 -21.35 25.43 18.51
CA GLY A 172 -22.38 25.36 19.54
C GLY A 172 -23.38 26.51 19.42
N ARG A 173 -24.43 26.32 18.63
CA ARG A 173 -25.75 26.96 18.81
C ARG A 173 -26.86 26.02 18.40
#